data_AF-A0A8S9GSX5-F1
#
_entry.id   AF-A0A8S9GSX5-F1
#
_cell.length_a   1.000
_cell.length_b   1.000
_cell.length_c   1.000
_cell.angle_alpha   90.00
_cell.angle_beta   90.00
_cell.angle_gamma   90.00
#
_symmetry.space_group_name_H-M   'P 1'
#
loop_
_entity.id
_entity.type
_entity.pdbx_description
1 polymer ?
#
loop_
_entity_poly.entity_id
_entity_poly.type
_entity_poly.pdbx_seq_one_letter_code
_entity_poly.pdbx_strand_id
1 'polypeptide(L)'
;ILRGSDRRRDLCRPRDPQAPPLSSYRTKLGSLELKTRCWSMDHEGGDESGERDESWTPLRLVLAPPGTGPCNPTPTLEEKSRRWTQLNSKRYGDNKRRFGHVETQKEDMPPEHVRKIIKDHGDMSSKKFTHDKRVALKFVPHAVFKLLENMPMPWEQVRDVKVLYHVTGAITFVNEIPWVVEPIYMAQWGTMWIMMRREKRDRRHFKRMRFPPFDDEEPPLDYADNLLDVEPLEAIQMELDEERIPLCTLGFTTTSRW
;
A
#
# COMPACT_ATOMS: atom_id res chain seq x y z
N ILE A 1 -68.49 -18.36 -4.61
CA ILE A 1 -68.96 -17.41 -3.57
C ILE A 1 -67.74 -16.72 -2.99
N LEU A 2 -67.81 -15.39 -2.99
CA LEU A 2 -66.77 -14.39 -2.70
C LEU A 2 -66.02 -14.60 -1.37
N ARG A 3 -64.71 -14.32 -1.36
CA ARG A 3 -64.12 -13.18 -0.62
C ARG A 3 -62.62 -13.07 -0.90
N GLY A 4 -62.24 -11.98 -1.58
CA GLY A 4 -60.88 -11.48 -1.59
C GLY A 4 -60.54 -10.77 -0.28
N SER A 5 -59.26 -10.60 -0.01
CA SER A 5 -58.76 -9.62 0.96
C SER A 5 -57.40 -9.12 0.50
N ASP A 6 -57.51 -7.99 -0.17
CA ASP A 6 -56.51 -7.01 -0.54
C ASP A 6 -55.65 -6.60 0.67
N ARG A 7 -54.32 -6.59 0.52
CA ARG A 7 -53.41 -5.82 1.38
C ARG A 7 -52.32 -5.18 0.52
N ARG A 8 -52.72 -4.21 -0.28
CA ARG A 8 -51.91 -3.03 -0.58
C ARG A 8 -52.33 -1.88 0.36
N ARG A 9 -51.35 -1.07 0.77
CA ARG A 9 -51.39 0.06 1.75
C ARG A 9 -51.19 -0.46 3.19
N ASP A 10 -50.21 -0.03 3.99
CA ASP A 10 -49.53 1.25 4.17
C ASP A 10 -48.07 1.00 4.60
N LEU A 11 -47.06 1.79 4.18
CA LEU A 11 -46.51 2.87 5.01
C LEU A 11 -45.65 3.79 4.12
N CYS A 12 -46.30 4.76 3.47
CA CYS A 12 -45.66 6.07 3.26
C CYS A 12 -45.75 6.82 4.58
N ARG A 13 -44.64 6.97 5.31
CA ARG A 13 -44.56 8.00 6.37
C ARG A 13 -44.12 9.34 5.76
N PRO A 14 -44.71 10.47 6.17
CA PRO A 14 -44.24 11.79 5.75
C PRO A 14 -42.82 12.07 6.25
N ARG A 15 -42.01 12.75 5.42
CA ARG A 15 -40.70 13.29 5.81
C ARG A 15 -40.89 14.42 6.82
N ASP A 16 -40.17 14.37 7.92
CA ASP A 16 -40.06 15.48 8.87
C ASP A 16 -39.46 16.73 8.18
N PRO A 17 -39.95 17.97 8.46
CA PRO A 17 -39.54 19.17 7.72
C PRO A 17 -38.28 19.86 8.28
N GLN A 18 -37.47 19.20 9.11
CA GLN A 18 -36.25 19.77 9.67
C GLN A 18 -35.08 18.79 9.57
N ALA A 19 -34.58 18.58 8.35
CA ALA A 19 -33.26 18.01 8.12
C ALA A 19 -32.40 19.06 7.40
N PRO A 20 -31.28 19.52 7.98
CA PRO A 20 -30.40 20.47 7.33
C PRO A 20 -29.74 19.86 6.08
N PRO A 21 -29.44 20.66 5.04
CA PRO A 21 -28.87 20.16 3.79
C PRO A 21 -27.49 19.52 4.01
N LEU A 22 -27.20 18.45 3.26
CA LEU A 22 -25.95 17.68 3.23
C LEU A 22 -24.77 18.47 2.62
N SER A 23 -24.59 19.74 3.03
CA SER A 23 -23.51 20.63 2.63
C SER A 23 -22.64 21.08 3.81
N SER A 24 -22.85 20.53 5.01
CA SER A 24 -22.12 20.95 6.21
C SER A 24 -21.62 19.77 7.04
N TYR A 25 -20.73 18.97 6.44
CA TYR A 25 -19.80 18.12 7.20
C TYR A 25 -18.39 18.31 6.64
N ARG A 26 -18.00 19.57 6.47
CA ARG A 26 -16.60 19.96 6.38
C ARG A 26 -16.21 20.49 7.74
N THR A 27 -14.99 20.16 8.17
CA THR A 27 -14.31 20.61 9.40
C THR A 27 -14.65 19.87 10.70
N LYS A 28 -13.99 18.73 10.90
CA LYS A 28 -13.13 18.42 12.07
C LYS A 28 -12.77 16.93 12.10
N LEU A 29 -11.89 16.51 11.18
CA LEU A 29 -10.95 15.44 11.45
C LEU A 29 -9.59 16.04 11.20
N GLY A 30 -9.07 16.64 12.28
CA GLY A 30 -7.70 17.13 12.31
C GLY A 30 -6.76 15.97 12.03
N SER A 31 -5.75 16.29 11.24
CA SER A 31 -4.44 15.64 11.15
C SER A 31 -4.25 14.48 12.15
N LEU A 32 -4.62 13.29 11.74
CA LEU A 32 -4.00 12.06 12.23
C LEU A 32 -2.91 11.72 11.22
N GLU A 33 -1.89 12.57 11.16
CA GLU A 33 -0.55 12.14 10.80
C GLU A 33 -0.24 10.92 11.66
N LEU A 34 -0.31 9.75 11.04
CA LEU A 34 0.23 8.52 11.58
C LEU A 34 1.72 8.76 11.81
N LYS A 35 2.02 9.15 13.04
CA LYS A 35 3.35 9.22 13.62
C LYS A 35 3.95 7.83 13.46
N THR A 36 4.74 7.63 12.42
CA THR A 36 5.73 6.56 12.28
C THR A 36 6.73 6.72 13.41
N ARG A 37 6.33 6.29 14.61
CA ARG A 37 7.30 5.87 15.62
C ARG A 37 7.89 4.59 15.09
N CYS A 38 9.06 4.72 14.48
CA CYS A 38 10.01 3.64 14.37
C CYS A 38 10.22 3.08 15.78
N TRP A 39 9.64 1.92 16.06
CA TRP A 39 10.03 1.09 17.18
C TRP A 39 11.37 0.45 16.80
N SER A 40 12.47 1.16 17.01
CA SER A 40 13.77 0.52 17.23
C SER A 40 13.75 0.02 18.67
N MET A 41 13.49 -1.27 18.81
CA MET A 41 13.71 -2.00 20.06
C MET A 41 15.02 -2.74 19.86
N ASP A 42 16.13 -2.08 20.18
CA ASP A 42 17.43 -2.73 20.26
C ASP A 42 17.40 -3.67 21.46
N HIS A 43 17.49 -4.98 21.17
CA HIS A 43 17.71 -6.00 22.17
C HIS A 43 19.18 -5.91 22.60
N GLU A 44 19.42 -5.37 23.80
CA GLU A 44 20.68 -5.62 24.51
C GLU A 44 20.68 -7.06 25.02
N GLY A 45 21.58 -7.87 24.48
CA GLY A 45 21.97 -9.18 25.00
C GLY A 45 23.49 -9.23 25.01
N GLY A 46 24.05 -9.20 26.22
CA GLY A 46 25.49 -9.31 26.44
C GLY A 46 25.99 -10.74 26.30
N ASP A 47 27.26 -10.85 25.91
CA ASP A 47 28.25 -11.79 26.44
C ASP A 47 29.53 -11.64 25.62
N GLU A 48 30.50 -10.86 26.12
CA GLU A 48 31.93 -11.11 25.86
C GLU A 48 32.73 -10.69 27.10
N SER A 49 33.03 -11.69 27.93
CA SER A 49 34.08 -11.66 28.94
C SER A 49 35.45 -11.76 28.25
N GLY A 50 36.31 -10.77 28.49
CA GLY A 50 37.64 -10.73 27.91
C GLY A 50 38.45 -9.54 28.41
N GLU A 51 38.89 -9.65 29.67
CA GLU A 51 40.17 -9.17 30.22
C GLU A 51 40.77 -7.89 29.61
N ARG A 52 40.75 -6.79 30.38
CA ARG A 52 41.74 -5.74 30.22
C ARG A 52 42.04 -5.08 31.54
N ASP A 53 43.30 -5.19 31.90
CA ASP A 53 43.90 -4.81 33.15
C ASP A 53 43.70 -3.35 33.55
N GLU A 54 43.59 -3.24 34.86
CA GLU A 54 43.84 -2.12 35.75
C GLU A 54 44.82 -1.05 35.23
N SER A 55 44.42 0.22 35.33
CA SER A 55 44.99 1.12 36.34
C SER A 55 44.52 2.57 36.12
N TRP A 56 43.76 3.06 37.11
CA TRP A 56 43.53 4.48 37.30
C TRP A 56 44.81 5.12 37.81
N THR A 57 45.35 6.10 37.08
CA THR A 57 46.21 7.12 37.69
C THR A 57 45.75 8.51 37.24
N PRO A 58 45.72 9.49 38.15
CA PRO A 58 45.23 10.84 37.87
C PRO A 58 46.34 11.61 37.15
N LEU A 59 46.03 12.19 35.99
CA LEU A 59 46.96 13.09 35.30
C LEU A 59 47.11 14.39 36.09
N ARG A 60 48.14 14.39 36.92
CA ARG A 60 48.80 15.55 37.53
C ARG A 60 49.26 16.49 36.40
N LEU A 61 48.85 17.75 36.46
CA LEU A 61 49.41 18.85 35.67
C LEU A 61 50.92 18.95 35.96
N VAL A 62 51.74 18.39 35.06
CA VAL A 62 53.18 18.68 34.98
C VAL A 62 53.37 19.57 33.75
N LEU A 63 53.61 20.86 33.98
CA LEU A 63 54.23 21.71 32.96
C LEU A 63 55.64 21.17 32.70
N ALA A 64 55.85 20.57 31.54
CA ALA A 64 57.17 20.27 31.00
C ALA A 64 57.55 21.34 29.96
N PRO A 65 58.83 21.76 29.89
CA PRO A 65 59.31 22.76 28.93
C PRO A 65 59.34 22.22 27.49
N PRO A 66 59.35 23.10 26.47
CA PRO A 66 59.17 22.70 25.07
C PRO A 66 60.42 21.99 24.53
N GLY A 67 60.40 20.65 24.54
CA GLY A 67 61.40 19.79 23.92
C GLY A 67 60.87 19.13 22.65
N THR A 68 61.49 19.46 21.54
CA THR A 68 61.32 18.97 20.16
C THR A 68 61.06 17.45 20.02
N GLY A 69 59.83 17.09 19.69
CA GLY A 69 59.51 15.89 18.88
C GLY A 69 59.07 16.35 17.47
N PRO A 70 59.18 15.51 16.42
CA PRO A 70 58.70 15.87 15.09
C PRO A 70 57.20 16.17 15.16
N CYS A 71 56.93 17.47 15.12
CA CYS A 71 55.62 18.06 15.11
C CYS A 71 54.90 17.53 13.86
N ASN A 72 53.83 16.74 14.04
CA ASN A 72 52.80 16.67 13.00
C ASN A 72 52.55 18.12 12.57
N PRO A 73 52.63 18.47 11.27
CA PRO A 73 52.54 19.86 10.85
C PRO A 73 51.27 20.43 11.48
N THR A 74 51.44 21.44 12.33
CA THR A 74 50.31 22.14 12.92
C THR A 74 49.45 22.55 11.74
N PRO A 75 48.17 22.13 11.67
CA PRO A 75 47.38 22.36 10.48
C PRO A 75 47.38 23.86 10.24
N THR A 76 47.78 24.25 9.04
CA THR A 76 47.88 25.65 8.67
C THR A 76 46.53 26.31 8.91
N LEU A 77 46.51 27.61 9.18
CA LEU A 77 45.24 28.32 9.42
C LEU A 77 44.24 28.12 8.26
N GLU A 78 44.76 27.92 7.05
CA GLU A 78 43.99 27.59 5.85
C GLU A 78 43.32 26.20 5.93
N GLU A 79 44.01 25.18 6.43
CA GLU A 79 43.41 23.86 6.63
C GLU A 79 42.33 23.88 7.72
N LYS A 80 42.55 24.67 8.78
CA LYS A 80 41.54 24.88 9.83
C LYS A 80 40.33 25.63 9.30
N SER A 81 40.52 26.67 8.49
CA SER A 81 39.41 27.41 7.89
C SER A 81 38.62 26.54 6.91
N ARG A 82 39.30 25.73 6.08
CA ARG A 82 38.67 24.79 5.15
C ARG A 82 37.83 23.75 5.90
N ARG A 83 38.38 23.17 6.97
CA ARG A 83 37.65 22.22 7.83
C ARG A 83 36.44 22.88 8.50
N TRP A 84 36.58 24.12 8.97
CA TRP A 84 35.47 24.88 9.55
C TRP A 84 34.37 25.16 8.52
N THR A 85 34.72 25.59 7.30
CA THR A 85 33.75 25.81 6.21
C THR A 85 33.05 24.52 5.78
N GLN A 86 33.77 23.39 5.73
CA GLN A 86 33.19 22.07 5.47
C GLN A 86 32.25 21.62 6.60
N LEU A 87 32.61 21.87 7.85
CA LEU A 87 31.75 21.55 9.00
C LEU A 87 30.52 22.46 9.03
N ASN A 88 30.67 23.74 8.72
CA ASN A 88 29.58 24.71 8.72
C ASN A 88 28.59 24.41 7.59
N SER A 89 29.07 24.15 6.38
CA SER A 89 28.22 23.70 5.26
C SER A 89 27.52 22.37 5.55
N LYS A 90 28.20 21.39 6.17
CA LYS A 90 27.58 20.13 6.59
C LYS A 90 26.56 20.29 7.72
N ARG A 91 26.78 21.23 8.65
CA ARG A 91 25.89 21.48 9.81
C ARG A 91 24.66 22.30 9.45
N TYR A 92 24.79 23.25 8.53
CA TYR A 92 23.75 24.24 8.19
C TYR A 92 23.24 24.11 6.75
N GLY A 93 23.61 23.05 6.02
CA GLY A 93 23.01 22.75 4.73
C GLY A 93 21.49 22.62 4.82
N ASP A 94 20.79 23.25 3.87
CA ASP A 94 19.32 23.41 3.83
C ASP A 94 18.54 22.12 4.16
N ASN A 95 19.05 20.95 3.78
CA ASN A 95 18.37 19.66 3.97
C ASN A 95 18.47 19.08 5.41
N LYS A 96 19.36 19.59 6.27
CA LYS A 96 19.60 19.00 7.62
C LYS A 96 19.04 19.81 8.78
N ARG A 97 18.74 21.11 8.59
CA ARG A 97 18.32 22.00 9.68
C ARG A 97 17.01 22.75 9.46
N ARG A 98 16.36 22.62 8.31
CA ARG A 98 14.94 23.02 8.25
C ARG A 98 14.20 22.15 9.28
N PHE A 99 13.54 22.81 10.23
CA PHE A 99 12.83 22.17 11.33
C PHE A 99 11.74 21.29 10.72
N GLY A 100 11.94 19.97 10.77
CA GLY A 100 11.17 18.98 10.01
C GLY A 100 12.11 18.11 9.19
N HIS A 101 12.41 16.91 9.70
CA HIS A 101 13.07 15.88 8.91
C HIS A 101 12.13 15.50 7.75
N VAL A 102 12.50 15.90 6.53
CA VAL A 102 11.81 15.45 5.33
C VAL A 102 12.38 14.07 5.01
N GLU A 103 11.66 13.02 5.41
CA GLU A 103 11.98 11.65 5.01
C GLU A 103 11.95 11.58 3.48
N THR A 104 13.01 11.04 2.88
CA THR A 104 13.07 10.90 1.42
C THR A 104 11.93 9.99 0.96
N GLN A 105 11.18 10.43 -0.05
CA GLN A 105 10.09 9.65 -0.64
C GLN A 105 10.62 8.28 -1.07
N LYS A 106 9.94 7.21 -0.63
CA LYS A 106 10.29 5.85 -1.03
C LYS A 106 9.76 5.63 -2.44
N GLU A 107 10.65 5.27 -3.36
CA GLU A 107 10.28 4.94 -4.73
C GLU A 107 9.70 3.51 -4.82
N ASP A 108 8.94 3.28 -5.89
CA ASP A 108 8.33 1.97 -6.14
C ASP A 108 9.40 0.94 -6.52
N MET A 109 9.42 -0.17 -5.79
CA MET A 109 10.32 -1.30 -6.06
C MET A 109 9.76 -2.17 -7.20
N PRO A 110 10.62 -2.89 -7.95
CA PRO A 110 10.15 -3.78 -9.01
C PRO A 110 9.22 -4.88 -8.45
N PRO A 111 8.16 -5.26 -9.19
CA PRO A 111 7.14 -6.20 -8.70
C PRO A 111 7.67 -7.62 -8.46
N GLU A 112 8.76 -7.99 -9.14
CA GLU A 112 9.45 -9.27 -8.95
C GLU A 112 10.02 -9.44 -7.53
N HIS A 113 10.42 -8.33 -6.89
CA HIS A 113 10.97 -8.36 -5.55
C HIS A 113 9.97 -8.91 -4.53
N VAL A 114 8.72 -8.45 -4.60
CA VAL A 114 7.63 -8.92 -3.72
C VAL A 114 7.31 -10.39 -4.00
N ARG A 115 7.23 -10.77 -5.28
CA ARG A 115 6.96 -12.16 -5.68
C ARG A 115 8.02 -13.11 -5.13
N LYS A 116 9.30 -12.72 -5.21
CA LYS A 116 10.41 -13.49 -4.66
C LYS A 116 10.32 -13.61 -3.14
N ILE A 117 10.07 -12.52 -2.42
CA ILE A 117 9.92 -12.56 -0.95
C ILE A 117 8.83 -13.55 -0.54
N ILE A 118 7.66 -13.49 -1.18
CA ILE A 118 6.53 -14.37 -0.84
C ILE A 118 6.89 -15.84 -1.14
N LYS A 119 7.53 -16.12 -2.28
CA LYS A 119 7.97 -17.46 -2.67
C LYS A 119 9.03 -18.03 -1.71
N ASP A 120 9.97 -17.20 -1.26
CA ASP A 120 11.05 -17.60 -0.33
C ASP A 120 10.51 -17.86 1.09
N HIS A 121 9.48 -17.13 1.53
CA HIS A 121 8.88 -17.28 2.86
C HIS A 121 7.92 -18.48 2.94
N GLY A 122 7.15 -18.72 1.87
CA GLY A 122 6.27 -19.88 1.72
C GLY A 122 5.36 -20.12 2.93
N ASP A 123 5.46 -21.32 3.51
CA ASP A 123 4.65 -21.76 4.65
C ASP A 123 5.25 -21.39 6.03
N MET A 124 6.33 -20.60 6.06
CA MET A 124 7.03 -20.20 7.30
C MET A 124 7.45 -21.39 8.18
N SER A 125 7.57 -22.60 7.62
CA SER A 125 7.97 -23.80 8.37
C SER A 125 9.45 -23.79 8.76
N SER A 126 10.28 -23.06 8.01
CA SER A 126 11.72 -23.00 8.23
C SER A 126 12.08 -22.28 9.54
N LYS A 127 13.14 -22.75 10.21
CA LYS A 127 13.67 -22.14 11.45
C LYS A 127 14.23 -20.73 11.22
N LYS A 128 14.53 -20.35 9.97
CA LYS A 128 15.11 -19.04 9.64
C LYS A 128 14.11 -17.90 9.83
N PHE A 129 12.82 -18.18 9.63
CA PHE A 129 11.75 -17.17 9.66
C PHE A 129 10.94 -17.21 10.96
N THR A 130 11.48 -17.75 12.06
CA THR A 130 10.77 -17.81 13.35
C THR A 130 10.48 -16.44 13.94
N HIS A 131 11.35 -15.46 13.68
CA HIS A 131 11.22 -14.09 14.19
C HIS A 131 10.06 -13.33 13.52
N ASP A 132 9.72 -13.68 12.27
CA ASP A 132 8.74 -12.95 11.46
C ASP A 132 7.29 -13.45 11.64
N LYS A 133 7.08 -14.55 12.37
CA LYS A 133 5.76 -15.19 12.55
C LYS A 133 4.74 -14.36 13.33
N ARG A 134 5.19 -13.37 14.11
CA ARG A 134 4.33 -12.62 15.05
C ARG A 134 3.82 -11.29 14.50
N VAL A 135 4.10 -11.00 13.24
CA VAL A 135 3.85 -9.68 12.66
C VAL A 135 2.57 -9.71 11.80
N ALA A 136 1.74 -8.69 11.95
CA ALA A 136 0.67 -8.29 11.01
C ALA A 136 -0.75 -8.90 11.07
N LEU A 137 -1.06 -9.95 11.85
CA LEU A 137 -2.43 -10.50 11.93
C LEU A 137 -3.50 -9.45 12.29
N LYS A 138 -3.14 -8.44 13.10
CA LYS A 138 -4.03 -7.35 13.50
C LYS A 138 -4.62 -6.56 12.32
N PHE A 139 -3.87 -6.42 11.22
CA PHE A 139 -4.24 -5.56 10.10
C PHE A 139 -4.83 -6.32 8.92
N VAL A 140 -5.00 -7.63 9.03
CA VAL A 140 -5.62 -8.48 8.01
C VAL A 140 -7.01 -7.97 7.60
N PRO A 141 -7.92 -7.58 8.53
CA PRO A 141 -9.22 -7.04 8.12
C PRO A 141 -9.11 -5.79 7.23
N HIS A 142 -8.11 -4.94 7.47
CA HIS A 142 -7.88 -3.76 6.65
C HIS A 142 -7.31 -4.11 5.27
N ALA A 143 -6.39 -5.08 5.20
CA ALA A 143 -5.87 -5.59 3.94
C ALA A 143 -6.97 -6.20 3.07
N VAL A 144 -7.83 -7.04 3.66
CA VAL A 144 -8.97 -7.65 2.96
C VAL A 144 -9.97 -6.60 2.49
N PHE A 145 -10.28 -5.59 3.33
CA PHE A 145 -11.16 -4.50 2.94
C PHE A 145 -10.62 -3.74 1.71
N LYS A 146 -9.34 -3.34 1.73
CA LYS A 146 -8.70 -2.63 0.61
C LYS A 146 -8.59 -3.48 -0.65
N LEU A 147 -8.43 -4.81 -0.51
CA LEU A 147 -8.43 -5.74 -1.63
C LEU A 147 -9.80 -5.83 -2.30
N LEU A 148 -10.87 -5.97 -1.50
CA LEU A 148 -12.25 -6.07 -2.00
C LEU A 148 -12.76 -4.76 -2.60
N GLU A 149 -12.31 -3.62 -2.08
CA GLU A 149 -12.62 -2.31 -2.63
C GLU A 149 -12.13 -2.17 -4.08
N ASN A 150 -11.00 -2.79 -4.41
CA ASN A 150 -10.33 -2.67 -5.70
C ASN A 150 -10.58 -3.85 -6.65
N MET A 151 -11.65 -4.62 -6.46
CA MET A 151 -12.01 -5.69 -7.40
C MET A 151 -12.15 -5.15 -8.84
N PRO A 152 -11.59 -5.86 -9.85
CA PRO A 152 -11.70 -5.46 -11.24
C PRO A 152 -13.16 -5.49 -11.69
N MET A 153 -13.55 -4.47 -12.48
CA MET A 153 -14.91 -4.38 -13.00
C MET A 153 -15.07 -5.30 -14.22
N PRO A 154 -16.28 -5.78 -14.57
CA PRO A 154 -16.43 -6.82 -15.60
C PRO A 154 -16.13 -6.38 -17.05
N TRP A 155 -15.97 -5.08 -17.28
CA TRP A 155 -15.49 -4.51 -18.55
C TRP A 155 -13.96 -4.32 -18.60
N GLU A 156 -13.26 -4.57 -17.49
CA GLU A 156 -11.80 -4.54 -17.36
C GLU A 156 -11.26 -5.97 -17.37
N GLN A 157 -10.20 -6.23 -18.15
CA GLN A 157 -9.55 -7.56 -18.19
C GLN A 157 -8.60 -7.76 -17.00
N VAL A 158 -7.68 -6.82 -16.83
CA VAL A 158 -6.65 -6.82 -15.78
C VAL A 158 -6.65 -5.44 -15.14
N ARG A 159 -6.52 -5.41 -13.81
CA ARG A 159 -6.36 -4.19 -13.04
C ARG A 159 -5.04 -4.24 -12.28
N ASP A 160 -4.11 -3.40 -12.68
CA ASP A 160 -2.86 -3.18 -11.96
C ASP A 160 -3.10 -2.21 -10.80
N VAL A 161 -2.62 -2.59 -9.61
CA VAL A 161 -2.90 -1.87 -8.37
C VAL A 161 -1.61 -1.64 -7.62
N LYS A 162 -1.48 -0.45 -7.01
CA LYS A 162 -0.33 -0.13 -6.17
C LYS A 162 -0.39 -0.90 -4.85
N VAL A 163 0.70 -1.57 -4.49
CA VAL A 163 0.77 -2.42 -3.29
C VAL A 163 1.81 -1.88 -2.30
N LEU A 164 1.40 -1.74 -1.05
CA LEU A 164 2.29 -1.54 0.09
C LEU A 164 2.49 -2.87 0.81
N TYR A 165 3.73 -3.35 0.90
CA TYR A 165 4.04 -4.63 1.50
C TYR A 165 5.03 -4.48 2.66
N HIS A 166 4.96 -5.40 3.62
CA HIS A 166 5.96 -5.51 4.67
C HIS A 166 7.28 -6.07 4.09
N VAL A 167 8.44 -5.65 4.62
CA VAL A 167 9.77 -6.07 4.11
C VAL A 167 9.93 -7.60 4.08
N THR A 168 9.29 -8.30 5.02
CA THR A 168 9.30 -9.78 5.10
C THR A 168 8.17 -10.44 4.32
N GLY A 169 7.27 -9.69 3.68
CA GLY A 169 6.11 -10.23 2.97
C GLY A 169 4.98 -10.74 3.87
N ALA A 170 5.03 -10.51 5.18
CA ALA A 170 4.00 -10.99 6.13
C ALA A 170 2.59 -10.42 5.87
N ILE A 171 2.48 -9.23 5.29
CA ILE A 171 1.22 -8.61 4.90
C ILE A 171 1.42 -7.70 3.69
N THR A 172 0.41 -7.65 2.83
CA THR A 172 0.33 -6.79 1.66
C THR A 172 -0.98 -6.02 1.67
N PHE A 173 -0.90 -4.70 1.52
CA PHE A 173 -2.04 -3.80 1.41
C PHE A 173 -2.12 -3.26 -0.01
N VAL A 174 -3.34 -3.13 -0.51
CA VAL A 174 -3.63 -2.32 -1.68
C VAL A 174 -3.66 -0.84 -1.27
N ASN A 175 -2.80 -0.02 -1.87
CA ASN A 175 -2.65 1.40 -1.59
C ASN A 175 -3.31 2.27 -2.66
N GLU A 176 -4.58 2.01 -2.91
CA GLU A 176 -5.36 2.73 -3.89
C GLU A 176 -6.81 2.89 -3.44
N ILE A 177 -7.41 4.04 -3.75
CA ILE A 177 -8.83 4.30 -3.57
C ILE A 177 -9.40 4.42 -5.00
N PRO A 178 -10.37 3.58 -5.40
CA PRO A 178 -10.91 3.62 -6.74
C PRO A 178 -11.80 4.86 -6.91
N TRP A 179 -11.24 5.90 -7.50
CA TRP A 179 -12.00 7.10 -7.87
C TRP A 179 -12.74 6.85 -9.17
N VAL A 180 -14.05 7.09 -9.16
CA VAL A 180 -14.87 6.85 -10.34
C VAL A 180 -15.77 8.05 -10.62
N VAL A 181 -15.85 8.43 -11.89
CA VAL A 181 -16.75 9.47 -12.37
C VAL A 181 -18.17 8.90 -12.47
N GLU A 182 -19.08 9.40 -11.62
CA GLU A 182 -20.45 8.88 -11.46
C GLU A 182 -21.23 8.68 -12.78
N PRO A 183 -21.35 9.66 -13.70
CA PRO A 183 -22.14 9.46 -14.92
C PRO A 183 -21.55 8.39 -15.85
N ILE A 184 -20.23 8.26 -15.89
CA ILE A 184 -19.54 7.24 -16.70
C ILE A 184 -19.78 5.86 -16.09
N TYR A 185 -19.65 5.73 -14.77
CA TYR A 185 -19.90 4.49 -14.05
C TYR A 185 -21.32 3.97 -14.23
N MET A 186 -22.31 4.87 -14.14
CA MET A 186 -23.71 4.53 -14.36
C MET A 186 -23.97 4.06 -15.79
N ALA A 187 -23.34 4.70 -16.78
CA ALA A 187 -23.43 4.28 -18.17
C ALA A 187 -22.78 2.91 -18.40
N GLN A 188 -21.59 2.68 -17.86
CA GLN A 188 -20.86 1.39 -17.92
C GLN A 188 -21.72 0.25 -17.35
N TRP A 189 -22.30 0.42 -16.16
CA TRP A 189 -23.22 -0.56 -15.59
C TRP A 189 -24.50 -0.75 -16.42
N GLY A 190 -25.00 0.32 -17.06
CA GLY A 190 -26.10 0.24 -18.01
C GLY A 190 -25.77 -0.65 -19.22
N THR A 191 -24.57 -0.53 -19.78
CA THR A 191 -24.11 -1.41 -20.87
C THR A 191 -24.00 -2.86 -20.41
N MET A 192 -23.45 -3.08 -19.21
CA MET A 192 -23.30 -4.40 -18.62
C MET A 192 -24.66 -5.09 -18.42
N TRP A 193 -25.65 -4.34 -17.91
CA TRP A 193 -27.02 -4.83 -17.74
C TRP A 193 -27.65 -5.30 -19.06
N ILE A 194 -27.45 -4.55 -20.15
CA ILE A 194 -27.96 -4.92 -21.47
C ILE A 194 -27.27 -6.20 -21.97
N MET A 195 -25.94 -6.27 -21.87
CA MET A 195 -25.17 -7.42 -22.35
C MET A 195 -25.48 -8.69 -21.56
N MET A 196 -25.48 -8.64 -20.23
CA MET A 196 -25.83 -9.79 -19.40
C MET A 196 -27.26 -10.28 -19.65
N ARG A 197 -28.21 -9.38 -19.95
CA ARG A 197 -29.59 -9.77 -20.29
C ARG A 197 -29.72 -10.38 -21.67
N ARG A 198 -28.95 -9.90 -22.66
CA ARG A 198 -28.86 -10.52 -23.99
C ARG A 198 -28.27 -11.91 -23.87
N GLU A 199 -27.11 -12.05 -23.21
CA GLU A 199 -26.44 -13.33 -22.97
C GLU A 199 -27.35 -14.34 -22.25
N LYS A 200 -28.08 -13.91 -21.21
CA LYS A 200 -29.03 -14.76 -20.49
C LYS A 200 -30.24 -15.17 -21.34
N ARG A 201 -30.65 -14.37 -22.33
CA ARG A 201 -31.75 -14.71 -23.25
C ARG A 201 -31.30 -15.72 -24.29
N ASP A 202 -30.11 -15.51 -24.85
CA ASP A 202 -29.68 -16.18 -26.08
C ASP A 202 -29.00 -17.54 -25.78
N ARG A 203 -28.36 -17.68 -24.60
CA ARG A 203 -27.67 -18.91 -24.20
C ARG A 203 -28.64 -19.97 -23.64
N ARG A 204 -28.65 -21.16 -24.25
CA ARG A 204 -29.51 -22.30 -23.86
C ARG A 204 -29.07 -22.99 -22.56
N HIS A 205 -27.77 -23.18 -22.37
CA HIS A 205 -27.20 -23.82 -21.17
C HIS A 205 -26.22 -22.87 -20.47
N PHE A 206 -26.68 -22.28 -19.37
CA PHE A 206 -25.87 -21.45 -18.50
C PHE A 206 -25.43 -22.24 -17.28
N LYS A 207 -24.19 -22.75 -17.31
CA LYS A 207 -23.57 -23.44 -16.18
C LYS A 207 -23.13 -22.39 -15.16
N ARG A 208 -23.69 -22.46 -13.95
CA ARG A 208 -23.27 -21.62 -12.83
C ARG A 208 -21.98 -22.17 -12.24
N MET A 209 -21.13 -21.29 -11.74
CA MET A 209 -19.95 -21.68 -10.97
C MET A 209 -20.37 -22.46 -9.73
N ARG A 210 -19.58 -23.47 -9.37
CA ARG A 210 -19.72 -24.20 -8.11
C ARG A 210 -18.86 -23.49 -7.08
N PHE A 211 -19.41 -23.32 -5.87
CA PHE A 211 -18.68 -22.83 -4.72
C PHE A 211 -18.54 -23.98 -3.72
N PRO A 212 -17.35 -24.19 -3.12
CA PRO A 212 -16.06 -23.55 -3.38
C PRO A 212 -15.46 -23.92 -4.76
N PRO A 213 -14.67 -23.03 -5.39
CA PRO A 213 -14.03 -23.32 -6.67
C PRO A 213 -12.81 -24.25 -6.55
N PHE A 214 -12.08 -24.19 -5.44
CA PHE A 214 -10.91 -25.03 -5.14
C PHE A 214 -11.22 -25.98 -3.98
N ASP A 215 -10.54 -27.12 -3.95
CA ASP A 215 -10.65 -28.08 -2.85
C ASP A 215 -9.78 -27.65 -1.66
N ASP A 216 -10.14 -28.07 -0.44
CA ASP A 216 -9.46 -27.62 0.79
C ASP A 216 -8.02 -28.19 0.92
N GLU A 217 -7.73 -29.30 0.22
CA GLU A 217 -6.41 -29.96 0.21
C GLU A 217 -5.46 -29.40 -0.86
N GLU A 218 -5.96 -28.59 -1.80
CA GLU A 218 -5.13 -28.01 -2.85
C GLU A 218 -4.39 -26.77 -2.33
N PRO A 219 -3.04 -26.71 -2.43
CA PRO A 219 -2.31 -25.52 -2.05
C PRO A 219 -2.68 -24.33 -2.94
N PRO A 220 -2.57 -23.09 -2.44
CA PRO A 220 -2.85 -21.89 -3.23
C PRO A 220 -1.94 -21.84 -4.47
N LEU A 221 -2.55 -21.51 -5.62
CA LEU A 221 -1.89 -21.46 -6.91
C LEU A 221 -0.90 -20.27 -6.99
N ASP A 222 0.34 -20.52 -7.44
CA ASP A 222 1.33 -19.44 -7.67
C ASP A 222 0.96 -18.64 -8.93
N TYR A 223 0.99 -17.31 -8.81
CA TYR A 223 0.71 -16.39 -9.90
C TYR A 223 1.80 -16.42 -10.97
N ALA A 224 3.06 -16.52 -10.56
CA ALA A 224 4.19 -16.42 -11.48
C ALA A 224 4.23 -17.58 -12.49
N ASP A 225 3.93 -18.79 -12.03
CA ASP A 225 4.08 -20.00 -12.84
C ASP A 225 2.81 -20.32 -13.65
N ASN A 226 1.62 -19.87 -13.20
CA ASN A 226 0.34 -20.28 -13.80
C ASN A 226 -0.44 -19.18 -14.51
N LEU A 227 -0.27 -17.90 -14.13
CA LEU A 227 -1.15 -16.82 -14.55
C LEU A 227 -0.46 -15.71 -15.35
N LEU A 228 0.88 -15.60 -15.31
CA LEU A 228 1.60 -14.56 -16.03
C LEU A 228 1.56 -14.71 -17.55
N ASP A 229 1.65 -15.95 -18.05
CA ASP A 229 1.76 -16.23 -19.49
C ASP A 229 0.40 -16.54 -20.15
N VAL A 230 -0.68 -16.58 -19.36
CA VAL A 230 -2.02 -16.89 -19.86
C VAL A 230 -2.72 -15.59 -20.25
N GLU A 231 -3.08 -15.46 -21.53
CA GLU A 231 -3.84 -14.32 -22.02
C GLU A 231 -5.24 -14.31 -21.36
N PRO A 232 -5.65 -13.19 -20.75
CA PRO A 232 -6.95 -13.10 -20.10
C PRO A 232 -8.08 -13.23 -21.13
N LEU A 233 -9.19 -13.81 -20.68
CA LEU A 233 -10.40 -13.86 -21.49
C LEU A 233 -10.91 -12.45 -21.79
N GLU A 234 -11.59 -12.33 -22.92
CA GLU A 234 -12.18 -11.06 -23.34
C GLU A 234 -13.18 -10.55 -22.29
N ALA A 235 -13.03 -9.28 -21.92
CA ALA A 235 -13.95 -8.63 -20.99
C ALA A 235 -15.31 -8.44 -21.66
N ILE A 236 -16.36 -8.25 -20.86
CA ILE A 236 -17.69 -8.01 -21.41
C ILE A 236 -17.73 -6.57 -21.93
N GLN A 237 -17.59 -6.43 -23.24
CA GLN A 237 -17.65 -5.15 -23.93
C GLN A 237 -18.84 -5.12 -24.89
N MET A 238 -19.47 -3.95 -25.00
CA MET A 238 -20.52 -3.73 -25.98
C MET A 238 -19.94 -3.06 -27.20
N GLU A 239 -20.28 -3.56 -28.38
CA GLU A 239 -20.00 -2.87 -29.64
C GLU A 239 -20.79 -1.56 -29.66
N LEU A 240 -20.08 -0.44 -29.83
CA LEU A 240 -20.65 0.91 -29.82
C LEU A 240 -20.50 1.49 -31.22
N ASP A 241 -21.59 2.02 -31.77
CA ASP A 241 -21.56 2.72 -33.06
C ASP A 241 -20.84 4.07 -32.92
N GLU A 242 -19.71 4.20 -33.61
CA GLU A 242 -18.85 5.39 -33.56
C GLU A 242 -19.55 6.66 -34.08
N GLU A 243 -20.43 6.53 -35.08
CA GLU A 243 -21.18 7.65 -35.66
C GLU A 243 -22.17 8.27 -34.69
N ARG A 244 -22.74 7.45 -33.79
CA ARG A 244 -23.77 7.88 -32.85
C ARG A 244 -23.17 8.45 -31.57
N ILE A 245 -22.01 7.95 -31.16
CA ILE A 245 -21.36 8.32 -29.89
C ILE A 245 -19.85 8.50 -30.12
N PRO A 246 -19.40 9.67 -30.63
CA PRO A 246 -18.01 9.88 -31.03
C PRO A 246 -17.02 9.93 -29.84
N LEU A 247 -17.49 10.04 -28.60
CA LEU A 247 -16.64 10.05 -27.38
C LEU A 247 -16.43 8.64 -26.77
N CYS A 248 -16.91 7.58 -27.42
CA CYS A 248 -16.92 6.21 -26.88
C CYS A 248 -15.54 5.63 -26.58
N THR A 249 -14.50 6.01 -27.34
CA THR A 249 -13.14 5.49 -27.19
C THR A 249 -12.51 5.86 -25.84
N LEU A 250 -12.92 6.99 -25.25
CA LEU A 250 -12.47 7.45 -23.92
C LEU A 250 -13.29 6.82 -22.77
N GLY A 251 -14.51 6.34 -23.00
CA GLY A 251 -15.39 5.88 -21.93
C GLY A 251 -15.00 4.53 -21.30
N PHE A 252 -14.32 3.66 -22.05
CA PHE A 252 -13.96 2.31 -21.60
C PHE A 252 -12.46 2.12 -21.31
N THR A 253 -11.60 3.02 -21.80
CA THR A 253 -10.14 2.93 -21.65
C THR A 253 -9.57 3.84 -20.55
N THR A 254 -10.35 4.84 -20.08
CA THR A 254 -9.83 5.92 -19.23
C THR A 254 -10.15 5.78 -17.73
N THR A 255 -10.72 4.66 -17.26
CA THR A 255 -10.96 4.45 -15.81
C THR A 255 -9.68 4.17 -15.02
N SER A 256 -8.58 3.82 -15.68
CA SER A 256 -7.31 3.44 -15.03
C SER A 256 -6.23 4.54 -14.99
N ARG A 257 -6.53 5.76 -15.47
CA ARG A 257 -5.49 6.80 -15.68
C ARG A 257 -5.86 8.18 -15.13
N TRP A 258 -6.38 8.24 -13.90
CA TRP A 258 -6.57 9.46 -13.13
C TRP A 258 -6.04 9.31 -11.71
#